data_AF-A0A5N3P6N8-F1
#
_entry.id   AF-A0A5N3P6N8-F1
#
_cell.length_a   1.000
_cell.length_b   1.000
_cell.length_c   1.000
_cell.angle_alpha   90.00
_cell.angle_beta   90.00
_cell.angle_gamma   90.00
#
_symmetry.space_group_name_H-M   'P 1'
#
loop_
_entity.id
_entity.type
_entity.pdbx_description
1 polymer ?
#
loop_
_entity_poly.entity_id
_entity_poly.type
_entity_poly.pdbx_seq_one_letter_code
_entity_poly.pdbx_strand_id
1 'polypeptide(L)'
;MKPRRPSRRSKAPSRLRQALTAVRFGAVAVLAVGLASCAIAPSSRYPAKGDARPHAGVASAHRMPIHGVDISKWQGKVDWAALQQAGTKFAFIKATEGGDHVDNRFMENWYGAKRAGVPRGAYHFVYWCRPAHEQAMWFKKNVPQDPEALPPVLDVEWNGESLNCPRKVPREQALAMIDLMLKEMEAHTGKRPIIYTDITFHQEILEGAFNDYPYWIRSTAAEPHHRYNERRWTFWQFTTTGRVPGISGDVDRNTFYGTDNQWRMFLASNCDPRDHARLKNTGVCSNLGSSEVYASAE
;
A
#
# COMPACT_ATOMS: atom_id res chain seq x y z
N MET A 1 -29.31 -71.62 76.38
CA MET A 1 -28.70 -70.86 77.49
C MET A 1 -28.25 -69.48 76.99
N LYS A 2 -29.05 -68.44 77.25
CA LYS A 2 -28.57 -67.07 77.55
C LYS A 2 -28.78 -66.89 79.05
N PRO A 3 -27.89 -66.19 79.77
CA PRO A 3 -28.27 -64.84 80.19
C PRO A 3 -27.06 -63.87 80.33
N ARG A 4 -27.22 -62.61 79.89
CA ARG A 4 -27.40 -61.37 80.71
C ARG A 4 -26.10 -60.65 81.09
N ARG A 5 -25.97 -59.41 80.57
CA ARG A 5 -25.15 -58.32 81.10
C ARG A 5 -25.55 -57.96 82.54
N PRO A 6 -24.66 -57.31 83.30
CA PRO A 6 -25.01 -56.30 84.27
C PRO A 6 -24.63 -54.88 83.81
N SER A 7 -25.45 -53.93 84.27
CA SER A 7 -25.32 -52.48 84.16
C SER A 7 -24.79 -51.87 85.47
N ARG A 8 -24.07 -50.73 85.44
CA ARG A 8 -24.45 -49.46 86.13
C ARG A 8 -23.32 -48.41 86.19
N ARG A 9 -23.67 -47.22 85.68
CA ARG A 9 -23.49 -45.82 86.19
C ARG A 9 -22.35 -45.48 87.17
N SER A 10 -21.63 -44.40 86.84
CA SER A 10 -21.68 -43.01 87.41
C SER A 10 -20.28 -42.36 87.20
N LYS A 11 -20.02 -41.07 86.96
CA LYS A 11 -20.69 -39.76 87.13
C LYS A 11 -20.16 -38.80 86.04
N ALA A 12 -20.99 -37.86 85.57
CA ALA A 12 -20.55 -36.55 85.05
C ALA A 12 -20.67 -35.51 86.21
N PRO A 13 -20.32 -34.20 86.12
CA PRO A 13 -19.95 -33.39 84.94
C PRO A 13 -18.84 -32.31 85.17
N SER A 14 -18.36 -31.66 84.10
CA SER A 14 -18.18 -30.19 84.05
C SER A 14 -18.02 -29.76 82.58
N ARG A 15 -19.06 -29.16 81.99
CA ARG A 15 -19.11 -27.73 81.60
C ARG A 15 -17.90 -27.35 80.73
N LEU A 16 -18.01 -27.12 79.42
CA LEU A 16 -18.95 -26.23 78.74
C LEU A 16 -19.05 -26.63 77.24
N ARG A 17 -20.28 -26.70 76.72
CA ARG A 17 -20.60 -26.69 75.29
C ARG A 17 -21.11 -25.28 74.95
N GLN A 18 -20.78 -24.77 73.77
CA GLN A 18 -21.60 -23.90 72.89
C GLN A 18 -20.74 -23.68 71.62
N ALA A 19 -21.04 -24.25 70.45
CA ALA A 19 -22.21 -24.09 69.57
C ALA A 19 -22.36 -22.67 69.00
N LEU A 20 -21.90 -22.50 67.76
CA LEU A 20 -22.46 -21.76 66.62
C LEU A 20 -23.43 -20.60 66.92
N THR A 21 -23.04 -19.36 66.54
CA THR A 21 -23.86 -18.48 65.69
C THR A 21 -23.04 -17.32 65.10
N ALA A 22 -23.44 -16.92 63.89
CA ALA A 22 -22.78 -15.98 63.00
C ALA A 22 -22.94 -14.50 63.39
N VAL A 23 -21.92 -13.68 63.14
CA VAL A 23 -22.09 -12.29 62.70
C VAL A 23 -21.03 -11.96 61.65
N ARG A 24 -21.52 -11.60 60.46
CA ARG A 24 -20.80 -11.03 59.33
C ARG A 24 -20.08 -9.75 59.75
N PHE A 25 -18.86 -9.50 59.29
CA PHE A 25 -18.42 -8.22 58.71
C PHE A 25 -16.96 -8.32 58.25
N GLY A 26 -16.73 -7.98 56.97
CA GLY A 26 -15.50 -7.32 56.55
C GLY A 26 -14.27 -8.19 56.30
N ALA A 27 -14.19 -8.78 55.11
CA ALA A 27 -13.09 -8.58 54.16
C ALA A 27 -13.23 -9.61 53.04
N VAL A 28 -14.06 -9.28 52.05
CA VAL A 28 -13.93 -9.87 50.72
C VAL A 28 -12.53 -9.51 50.27
N ALA A 29 -11.62 -10.48 50.29
CA ALA A 29 -10.39 -10.40 49.53
C ALA A 29 -10.80 -10.40 48.06
N VAL A 30 -11.17 -9.22 47.55
CA VAL A 30 -11.17 -8.94 46.12
C VAL A 30 -9.70 -9.09 45.73
N LEU A 31 -9.34 -10.28 45.25
CA LEU A 31 -8.21 -10.43 44.37
C LEU A 31 -8.47 -9.45 43.24
N ALA A 32 -7.82 -8.28 43.33
CA ALA A 32 -7.64 -7.38 42.23
C ALA A 32 -6.80 -8.11 41.20
N VAL A 33 -7.44 -8.99 40.43
CA VAL A 33 -7.02 -9.28 39.08
C VAL A 33 -7.24 -7.95 38.37
N GLY A 34 -6.21 -7.11 38.43
CA GLY A 34 -6.04 -6.01 37.51
C GLY A 34 -5.93 -6.64 36.13
N LEU A 35 -7.07 -6.93 35.52
CA LEU A 35 -7.18 -6.90 34.07
C LEU A 35 -6.89 -5.44 33.73
N ALA A 36 -5.59 -5.17 33.55
CA ALA A 36 -5.15 -4.14 32.65
C ALA A 36 -5.94 -4.40 31.37
N SER A 37 -7.04 -3.65 31.25
CA SER A 37 -7.63 -3.36 29.96
C SER A 37 -6.53 -2.54 29.29
N CYS A 38 -5.52 -3.24 28.74
CA CYS A 38 -4.76 -2.72 27.65
C CYS A 38 -5.83 -2.35 26.65
N ALA A 39 -6.13 -1.06 26.59
CA ALA A 39 -6.74 -0.49 25.43
C ALA A 39 -5.99 -1.12 24.26
N ILE A 40 -6.66 -2.01 23.54
CA ILE A 40 -6.28 -2.37 22.20
C ILE A 40 -6.53 -1.06 21.45
N ALA A 41 -5.60 -0.11 21.61
CA ALA A 41 -5.33 0.84 20.56
C ALA A 41 -5.19 -0.04 19.32
N PRO A 42 -5.91 0.25 18.22
CA PRO A 42 -5.84 -0.57 17.04
C PRO A 42 -4.36 -0.75 16.72
N SER A 43 -3.86 -1.96 16.95
CA SER A 43 -2.48 -2.33 16.67
C SER A 43 -2.28 -1.88 15.24
N SER A 44 -1.33 -0.96 15.03
CA SER A 44 -0.84 -0.54 13.73
C SER A 44 -1.05 -1.69 12.74
N ARG A 45 -1.90 -1.52 11.70
CA ARG A 45 -2.26 -2.60 10.75
C ARG A 45 -1.05 -3.03 9.88
N TYR A 46 0.17 -2.78 10.33
CA TYR A 46 1.42 -2.74 9.58
C TYR A 46 2.66 -3.38 10.25
N PRO A 47 2.60 -4.19 11.34
CA PRO A 47 3.77 -4.47 12.15
C PRO A 47 4.78 -5.43 11.47
N ALA A 48 4.42 -6.04 10.33
CA ALA A 48 5.30 -6.96 9.61
C ALA A 48 6.16 -6.29 8.52
N LYS A 49 5.87 -5.04 8.13
CA LYS A 49 6.61 -4.35 7.06
C LYS A 49 7.69 -3.44 7.63
N GLY A 50 8.94 -3.79 7.39
CA GLY A 50 10.11 -3.03 7.81
C GLY A 50 10.68 -2.11 6.74
N ASP A 51 11.81 -1.51 7.08
CA ASP A 51 12.75 -0.82 6.20
C ASP A 51 14.15 -1.08 6.77
N ALA A 52 15.08 -1.53 5.93
CA ALA A 52 16.43 -1.85 6.35
C ALA A 52 17.26 -0.59 6.64
N ARG A 53 16.95 0.54 5.97
CA ARG A 53 17.67 1.82 6.10
C ARG A 53 16.68 3.00 6.04
N PRO A 54 15.75 3.12 7.00
CA PRO A 54 14.74 4.19 6.97
C PRO A 54 15.40 5.56 7.16
N HIS A 55 14.92 6.55 6.41
CA HIS A 55 15.29 7.94 6.61
C HIS A 55 14.25 8.65 7.48
N ALA A 56 14.69 9.40 8.51
CA ALA A 56 13.75 10.07 9.42
C ALA A 56 12.83 11.08 8.70
N GLY A 57 13.32 11.69 7.62
CA GLY A 57 12.56 12.62 6.78
C GLY A 57 11.36 12.03 6.03
N VAL A 58 11.14 10.71 6.10
CA VAL A 58 9.96 10.05 5.51
C VAL A 58 9.01 9.44 6.54
N ALA A 59 9.15 9.80 7.82
CA ALA A 59 8.36 9.24 8.91
C ALA A 59 6.83 9.41 8.74
N SER A 60 6.38 10.46 8.05
CA SER A 60 4.97 10.67 7.74
C SER A 60 4.41 9.65 6.76
N ALA A 61 5.21 9.19 5.78
CA ALA A 61 4.80 8.15 4.85
C ALA A 61 4.32 6.90 5.57
N HIS A 62 5.05 6.46 6.61
CA HIS A 62 4.73 5.27 7.40
C HIS A 62 3.41 5.35 8.16
N ARG A 63 2.85 6.55 8.36
CA ARG A 63 1.58 6.77 9.06
C ARG A 63 0.38 6.81 8.12
N MET A 64 0.62 6.81 6.81
CA MET A 64 -0.45 6.86 5.82
C MET A 64 -1.13 5.49 5.71
N PRO A 65 -2.46 5.43 5.48
CA PRO A 65 -3.19 4.17 5.62
C PRO A 65 -2.97 3.20 4.44
N ILE A 66 -2.65 3.72 3.26
CA ILE A 66 -2.68 2.96 2.00
C ILE A 66 -1.27 2.78 1.46
N HIS A 67 -0.66 1.64 1.76
CA HIS A 67 0.66 1.31 1.26
C HIS A 67 0.65 0.27 0.15
N GLY A 68 1.54 0.47 -0.80
CA GLY A 68 1.80 -0.44 -1.91
C GLY A 68 3.29 -0.74 -2.05
N VAL A 69 3.60 -1.55 -3.04
CA VAL A 69 4.96 -1.79 -3.52
C VAL A 69 5.03 -1.45 -5.00
N ASP A 70 6.24 -1.25 -5.50
CA ASP A 70 6.50 -1.40 -6.91
C ASP A 70 7.64 -2.41 -7.12
N ILE A 71 7.52 -3.21 -8.17
CA ILE A 71 8.38 -4.37 -8.39
C ILE A 71 8.73 -4.55 -9.86
N SER A 72 9.84 -5.24 -10.09
CA SER A 72 10.27 -5.74 -11.39
C SER A 72 10.78 -7.17 -11.25
N LYS A 73 11.44 -7.70 -12.27
CA LYS A 73 12.19 -8.96 -12.21
C LYS A 73 13.22 -9.02 -11.06
N TRP A 74 13.72 -7.87 -10.59
CA TRP A 74 14.73 -7.78 -9.54
C TRP A 74 14.25 -8.29 -8.18
N GLN A 75 12.95 -8.20 -7.91
CA GLN A 75 12.35 -8.73 -6.67
C GLN A 75 12.16 -10.26 -6.71
N GLY A 76 12.51 -10.92 -7.83
CA GLY A 76 12.46 -12.37 -7.95
C GLY A 76 11.04 -12.92 -7.88
N LYS A 77 10.89 -14.10 -7.25
CA LYS A 77 9.58 -14.73 -7.05
C LYS A 77 8.87 -14.06 -5.87
N VAL A 78 7.63 -13.62 -6.10
CA VAL A 78 6.80 -12.97 -5.09
C VAL A 78 5.75 -13.95 -4.56
N ASP A 79 5.67 -14.10 -3.25
CA ASP A 79 4.52 -14.71 -2.58
C ASP A 79 3.42 -13.66 -2.39
N TRP A 80 2.52 -13.61 -3.37
CA TRP A 80 1.43 -12.65 -3.40
C TRP A 80 0.41 -12.83 -2.28
N ALA A 81 0.24 -14.05 -1.76
CA ALA A 81 -0.67 -14.31 -0.64
C ALA A 81 -0.09 -13.72 0.65
N ALA A 82 1.20 -13.96 0.93
CA ALA A 82 1.89 -13.33 2.06
C ALA A 82 1.91 -11.80 1.94
N LEU A 83 2.13 -11.28 0.73
CA LEU A 83 2.15 -9.84 0.46
C LEU A 83 0.79 -9.17 0.70
N GLN A 84 -0.30 -9.85 0.31
CA GLN A 84 -1.68 -9.41 0.61
C GLN A 84 -1.97 -9.46 2.11
N GLN A 85 -1.60 -10.56 2.79
CA GLN A 85 -1.83 -10.74 4.23
C GLN A 85 -1.07 -9.71 5.06
N ALA A 86 0.09 -9.27 4.58
CA ALA A 86 0.85 -8.16 5.15
C ALA A 86 0.20 -6.78 4.92
N GLY A 87 -0.99 -6.72 4.33
CA GLY A 87 -1.77 -5.50 4.15
C GLY A 87 -1.32 -4.64 2.97
N THR A 88 -0.66 -5.22 1.94
CA THR A 88 -0.34 -4.46 0.72
C THR A 88 -1.61 -4.17 -0.08
N LYS A 89 -1.86 -2.88 -0.34
CA LYS A 89 -3.10 -2.39 -0.95
C LYS A 89 -3.00 -2.22 -2.47
N PHE A 90 -1.80 -2.11 -3.01
CA PHE A 90 -1.57 -2.05 -4.45
C PHE A 90 -0.14 -2.48 -4.81
N ALA A 91 0.06 -2.82 -6.09
CA ALA A 91 1.38 -3.03 -6.69
C ALA A 91 1.49 -2.37 -8.06
N PHE A 92 2.56 -1.61 -8.30
CA PHE A 92 2.97 -1.26 -9.67
C PHE A 92 4.04 -2.24 -10.15
N ILE A 93 3.87 -2.79 -11.34
CA ILE A 93 4.69 -3.91 -11.83
C ILE A 93 5.34 -3.49 -13.14
N LYS A 94 6.66 -3.58 -13.24
CA LYS A 94 7.39 -3.29 -14.47
C LYS A 94 6.86 -4.21 -15.56
N ALA A 95 6.44 -3.61 -16.68
CA ALA A 95 5.99 -4.37 -17.83
C ALA A 95 6.99 -4.29 -18.97
N THR A 96 7.34 -3.07 -19.36
CA THR A 96 8.12 -2.80 -20.56
C THR A 96 9.13 -1.70 -20.31
N GLU A 97 10.17 -1.69 -21.12
CA GLU A 97 11.19 -0.65 -21.16
C GLU A 97 11.59 -0.43 -22.62
N GLY A 98 11.64 0.83 -23.04
CA GLY A 98 11.97 1.17 -24.42
C GLY A 98 11.06 0.48 -25.45
N GLY A 99 11.62 0.16 -26.62
CA GLY A 99 10.87 -0.41 -27.75
C GLY A 99 11.02 -1.92 -27.92
N ASP A 100 11.77 -2.59 -27.05
CA ASP A 100 12.26 -3.95 -27.27
C ASP A 100 12.44 -4.79 -25.99
N HIS A 101 12.28 -4.22 -24.79
CA HIS A 101 12.42 -4.95 -23.53
C HIS A 101 11.09 -5.21 -22.83
N VAL A 102 10.87 -6.46 -22.42
CA VAL A 102 9.76 -6.88 -21.55
C VAL A 102 10.38 -7.39 -20.26
N ASP A 103 9.82 -6.96 -19.13
CA ASP A 103 10.20 -7.55 -17.84
C ASP A 103 9.78 -9.02 -17.81
N ASN A 104 10.74 -9.93 -17.69
CA ASN A 104 10.51 -11.36 -17.83
C ASN A 104 9.65 -11.97 -16.69
N ARG A 105 9.35 -11.21 -15.63
CA ARG A 105 8.41 -11.61 -14.58
C ARG A 105 7.08 -10.87 -14.66
N PHE A 106 6.89 -9.94 -15.60
CA PHE A 106 5.69 -9.12 -15.69
C PHE A 106 4.41 -9.97 -15.65
N MET A 107 4.25 -10.95 -16.53
CA MET A 107 3.00 -11.73 -16.60
C MET A 107 2.80 -12.63 -15.37
N GLU A 108 3.88 -13.18 -14.81
CA GLU A 108 3.84 -13.96 -13.55
C GLU A 108 3.30 -13.08 -12.41
N ASN A 109 3.88 -11.89 -12.25
CA ASN A 109 3.51 -10.91 -11.23
C ASN A 109 2.11 -10.34 -11.48
N TRP A 110 1.78 -10.02 -12.73
CA TRP A 110 0.49 -9.48 -13.16
C TRP A 110 -0.66 -10.41 -12.77
N TYR A 111 -0.56 -11.69 -13.09
CA TYR A 111 -1.61 -12.64 -12.72
C TYR A 111 -1.51 -13.10 -11.26
N GLY A 112 -0.32 -13.11 -10.67
CA GLY A 112 -0.12 -13.38 -9.24
C GLY A 112 -0.85 -12.38 -8.35
N ALA A 113 -0.63 -11.08 -8.60
CA ALA A 113 -1.31 -10.00 -7.90
C ALA A 113 -2.83 -10.09 -8.04
N LYS A 114 -3.33 -10.32 -9.27
CA LYS A 114 -4.77 -10.47 -9.53
C LYS A 114 -5.37 -11.61 -8.73
N ARG A 115 -4.76 -12.80 -8.73
CA ARG A 115 -5.26 -13.97 -7.98
C ARG A 115 -5.27 -13.74 -6.47
N ALA A 116 -4.31 -12.98 -5.95
CA ALA A 116 -4.26 -12.63 -4.53
C ALA A 116 -5.21 -11.47 -4.15
N GLY A 117 -5.88 -10.84 -5.11
CA GLY A 117 -6.74 -9.68 -4.86
C GLY A 117 -5.97 -8.40 -4.53
N VAL A 118 -4.73 -8.27 -5.01
CA VAL A 118 -3.93 -7.04 -4.88
C VAL A 118 -4.15 -6.20 -6.15
N PRO A 119 -4.80 -5.02 -6.07
CA PRO A 119 -4.90 -4.07 -7.19
C PRO A 119 -3.53 -3.79 -7.79
N ARG A 120 -3.46 -3.75 -9.13
CA ARG A 120 -2.17 -3.71 -9.83
C ARG A 120 -2.19 -2.80 -11.05
N GLY A 121 -1.11 -2.06 -11.26
CA GLY A 121 -0.87 -1.27 -12.46
C GLY A 121 0.43 -1.69 -13.14
N ALA A 122 0.50 -1.54 -14.46
CA ALA A 122 1.71 -1.80 -15.22
C ALA A 122 2.49 -0.50 -15.39
N TYR A 123 3.81 -0.53 -15.26
CA TYR A 123 4.64 0.62 -15.60
C TYR A 123 5.55 0.37 -16.80
N HIS A 124 5.74 1.44 -17.58
CA HIS A 124 6.65 1.49 -18.71
C HIS A 124 7.82 2.42 -18.38
N PHE A 125 9.05 1.90 -18.41
CA PHE A 125 10.25 2.69 -18.20
C PHE A 125 10.71 3.32 -19.52
N VAL A 126 10.74 4.66 -19.58
CA VAL A 126 11.08 5.39 -20.81
C VAL A 126 12.56 5.23 -21.16
N TYR A 127 12.82 4.92 -22.43
CA TYR A 127 14.17 4.84 -22.97
C TYR A 127 14.45 5.98 -23.95
N TRP A 128 15.21 6.99 -23.51
CA TRP A 128 15.40 8.25 -24.25
C TRP A 128 16.09 8.13 -25.61
N CYS A 129 16.77 7.01 -25.88
CA CYS A 129 17.40 6.73 -27.17
C CYS A 129 16.50 5.93 -28.13
N ARG A 130 15.21 5.78 -27.80
CA ARG A 130 14.22 5.10 -28.67
C ARG A 130 13.05 6.05 -29.00
N PRO A 131 12.54 6.04 -30.24
CA PRO A 131 11.39 6.85 -30.62
C PRO A 131 10.15 6.55 -29.77
N ALA A 132 9.41 7.59 -29.40
CA ALA A 132 8.22 7.47 -28.55
C ALA A 132 7.18 6.49 -29.12
N HIS A 133 6.94 6.52 -30.43
CA HIS A 133 5.94 5.66 -31.08
C HIS A 133 6.31 4.17 -31.01
N GLU A 134 7.60 3.82 -31.08
CA GLU A 134 8.05 2.43 -30.92
C GLU A 134 7.80 1.95 -29.49
N GLN A 135 8.10 2.79 -28.49
CA GLN A 135 7.86 2.51 -27.08
C GLN A 135 6.36 2.33 -26.78
N ALA A 136 5.51 3.18 -27.36
CA ALA A 136 4.06 3.10 -27.21
C ALA A 136 3.51 1.80 -27.83
N MET A 137 3.95 1.46 -29.04
CA MET A 137 3.58 0.20 -29.69
C MET A 137 4.06 -1.01 -28.87
N TRP A 138 5.24 -0.93 -28.27
CA TRP A 138 5.78 -1.99 -27.42
C TRP A 138 4.98 -2.16 -26.12
N PHE A 139 4.60 -1.06 -25.47
CA PHE A 139 3.69 -1.09 -24.32
C PHE A 139 2.36 -1.76 -24.68
N LYS A 140 1.71 -1.30 -25.76
CA LYS A 140 0.41 -1.80 -26.23
C LYS A 140 0.42 -3.29 -26.55
N LYS A 141 1.52 -3.76 -27.15
CA LYS A 141 1.72 -5.17 -27.50
C LYS A 141 1.80 -6.08 -26.27
N ASN A 142 2.39 -5.60 -25.18
CA ASN A 142 2.76 -6.45 -24.04
C ASN A 142 1.89 -6.24 -22.79
N VAL A 143 1.22 -5.10 -22.66
CA VAL A 143 0.36 -4.79 -21.51
C VAL A 143 -1.11 -5.09 -21.84
N PRO A 144 -1.77 -6.01 -21.12
CA PRO A 144 -3.18 -6.34 -21.35
C PRO A 144 -4.10 -5.13 -21.13
N GLN A 145 -5.13 -5.01 -21.97
CA GLN A 145 -6.27 -4.14 -21.71
C GLN A 145 -7.13 -4.74 -20.61
N ASP A 146 -6.75 -4.47 -19.36
CA ASP A 146 -7.43 -5.04 -18.19
C ASP A 146 -8.30 -3.98 -17.49
N PRO A 147 -9.64 -4.12 -17.51
CA PRO A 147 -10.53 -3.16 -16.89
C PRO A 147 -10.38 -3.12 -15.35
N GLU A 148 -9.88 -4.18 -14.72
CA GLU A 148 -9.65 -4.28 -13.27
C GLU A 148 -8.26 -3.77 -12.84
N ALA A 149 -7.35 -3.47 -13.79
CA ALA A 149 -6.05 -2.89 -13.47
C ALA A 149 -6.18 -1.43 -12.98
N LEU A 150 -5.21 -0.98 -12.20
CA LEU A 150 -5.01 0.44 -11.94
C LEU A 150 -4.63 1.16 -13.26
N PRO A 151 -4.72 2.50 -13.32
CA PRO A 151 -4.17 3.25 -14.44
C PRO A 151 -2.69 2.90 -14.68
N PRO A 152 -2.24 2.86 -15.94
CA PRO A 152 -0.86 2.53 -16.24
C PRO A 152 0.07 3.67 -15.80
N VAL A 153 1.34 3.35 -15.55
CA VAL A 153 2.34 4.34 -15.13
C VAL A 153 3.35 4.54 -16.25
N LEU A 154 3.62 5.79 -16.63
CA LEU A 154 4.78 6.16 -17.42
C LEU A 154 5.89 6.58 -16.47
N ASP A 155 6.95 5.78 -16.43
CA ASP A 155 8.14 6.02 -15.60
C ASP A 155 9.16 6.83 -16.40
N VAL A 156 9.35 8.08 -15.96
CA VAL A 156 10.25 9.06 -16.56
C VAL A 156 11.30 9.51 -15.55
N GLU A 157 12.47 8.93 -15.71
CA GLU A 157 13.69 9.31 -15.01
C GLU A 157 14.89 9.32 -15.97
N TRP A 158 16.02 9.86 -15.54
CA TRP A 158 17.22 9.82 -16.36
C TRP A 158 17.89 8.45 -16.29
N ASN A 159 18.20 7.89 -17.46
CA ASN A 159 18.80 6.56 -17.58
C ASN A 159 20.31 6.58 -17.32
N GLY A 160 20.77 7.31 -16.29
CA GLY A 160 22.19 7.55 -16.02
C GLY A 160 23.03 6.29 -15.84
N GLU A 161 22.41 5.21 -15.36
CA GLU A 161 23.03 3.90 -15.18
C GLU A 161 23.02 3.02 -16.44
N SER A 162 22.35 3.47 -17.52
CA SER A 162 22.29 2.73 -18.78
C SER A 162 23.63 2.81 -19.50
N LEU A 163 24.30 1.66 -19.66
CA LEU A 163 25.54 1.55 -20.43
C LEU A 163 25.37 1.95 -21.91
N ASN A 164 24.17 1.77 -22.46
CA ASN A 164 23.89 1.95 -23.89
C ASN A 164 23.12 3.24 -24.20
N CYS A 165 22.58 3.93 -23.18
CA CYS A 165 21.86 5.19 -23.35
C CYS A 165 21.88 6.03 -22.06
N PRO A 166 23.03 6.57 -21.62
CA PRO A 166 23.11 7.49 -20.49
C PRO A 166 22.62 8.91 -20.85
N ARG A 167 21.74 9.03 -21.86
CA ARG A 167 21.44 10.29 -22.54
C ARG A 167 20.39 11.10 -21.78
N LYS A 168 20.72 12.37 -21.53
CA LYS A 168 19.71 13.42 -21.30
C LYS A 168 19.33 14.06 -22.63
N VAL A 169 18.03 14.17 -22.89
CA VAL A 169 17.50 14.83 -24.08
C VAL A 169 17.07 16.26 -23.75
N PRO A 170 17.00 17.19 -24.72
CA PRO A 170 16.45 18.52 -24.50
C PRO A 170 15.02 18.45 -23.93
N ARG A 171 14.67 19.41 -23.05
CA ARG A 171 13.37 19.43 -22.36
C ARG A 171 12.18 19.30 -23.30
N GLU A 172 12.17 20.05 -24.40
CA GLU A 172 11.08 19.99 -25.38
C GLU A 172 10.93 18.60 -26.01
N GLN A 173 12.06 17.93 -26.31
CA GLN A 173 12.05 16.57 -26.84
C GLN A 173 11.51 15.56 -25.81
N ALA A 174 11.90 15.69 -24.53
CA ALA A 174 11.34 14.87 -23.47
C ALA A 174 9.83 15.07 -23.33
N LEU A 175 9.37 16.33 -23.26
CA LEU A 175 7.95 16.65 -23.13
C LEU A 175 7.13 16.11 -24.32
N ALA A 176 7.63 16.21 -25.55
CA ALA A 176 6.95 15.65 -26.72
C ALA A 176 6.86 14.12 -26.68
N MET A 177 7.92 13.45 -26.24
CA MET A 177 7.92 11.98 -26.06
C MET A 177 6.92 11.56 -24.97
N ILE A 178 6.90 12.27 -23.85
CA ILE A 178 6.00 12.01 -22.72
C ILE A 178 4.55 12.21 -23.15
N ASP A 179 4.22 13.32 -23.82
CA ASP A 179 2.86 13.61 -24.29
C ASP A 179 2.33 12.52 -25.22
N LEU A 180 3.15 12.06 -26.18
CA LEU A 180 2.78 10.97 -27.08
C LEU A 180 2.53 9.66 -26.30
N MET A 181 3.47 9.28 -25.42
CA MET A 181 3.35 8.06 -24.62
C MET A 181 2.10 8.07 -23.73
N LEU A 182 1.82 9.18 -23.05
CA LEU A 182 0.64 9.34 -22.21
C LEU A 182 -0.64 9.16 -23.02
N LYS A 183 -0.73 9.79 -24.19
CA LYS A 183 -1.91 9.67 -25.08
C LYS A 183 -2.10 8.24 -25.59
N GLU A 184 -1.03 7.57 -26.02
CA GLU A 184 -1.10 6.19 -26.52
C GLU A 184 -1.45 5.18 -25.42
N MET A 185 -0.91 5.36 -24.20
CA MET A 185 -1.25 4.55 -23.04
C MET A 185 -2.71 4.75 -22.63
N GLU A 186 -3.18 6.01 -22.58
CA GLU A 186 -4.58 6.33 -22.28
C GLU A 186 -5.54 5.72 -23.31
N ALA A 187 -5.23 5.88 -24.59
CA ALA A 187 -6.03 5.30 -25.67
C ALA A 187 -6.08 3.77 -25.62
N HIS A 188 -4.99 3.12 -25.17
CA HIS A 188 -4.94 1.66 -25.04
C HIS A 188 -5.70 1.14 -23.83
N THR A 189 -5.57 1.80 -22.67
CA THR A 189 -6.13 1.28 -21.42
C THR A 189 -7.48 1.91 -21.04
N GLY A 190 -7.88 3.00 -21.70
CA GLY A 190 -9.05 3.79 -21.35
C GLY A 190 -8.94 4.49 -19.99
N LYS A 191 -7.72 4.73 -19.50
CA LYS A 191 -7.43 5.24 -18.14
C LYS A 191 -6.32 6.28 -18.21
N ARG A 192 -6.47 7.40 -17.50
CA ARG A 192 -5.44 8.46 -17.39
C ARG A 192 -4.15 7.88 -16.81
N PRO A 193 -3.03 7.84 -17.55
CA PRO A 193 -1.78 7.33 -17.00
C PRO A 193 -1.29 8.16 -15.82
N ILE A 194 -0.54 7.52 -14.93
CA ILE A 194 0.19 8.16 -13.83
C ILE A 194 1.62 8.44 -14.29
N ILE A 195 2.17 9.60 -13.96
CA ILE A 195 3.57 9.92 -14.25
C ILE A 195 4.41 9.57 -13.03
N TYR A 196 5.31 8.60 -13.15
CA TYR A 196 6.37 8.38 -12.16
C TYR A 196 7.60 9.21 -12.48
N THR A 197 8.24 9.80 -11.47
CA THR A 197 9.50 10.53 -11.66
C THR A 197 10.31 10.72 -10.36
N ASP A 198 11.62 10.89 -10.51
CA ASP A 198 12.53 11.34 -9.44
C ASP A 198 12.57 12.89 -9.31
N ILE A 199 13.28 13.38 -8.28
CA ILE A 199 13.37 14.81 -7.97
C ILE A 199 14.10 15.58 -9.09
N THR A 200 15.20 15.02 -9.60
CA THR A 200 16.05 15.65 -10.60
C THR A 200 15.35 15.74 -11.95
N PHE A 201 14.73 14.66 -12.42
CA PHE A 201 14.00 14.67 -13.68
C PHE A 201 12.80 15.63 -13.62
N HIS A 202 12.09 15.65 -12.48
CA HIS A 202 10.98 16.58 -12.29
C HIS A 202 11.41 18.05 -12.43
N GLN A 203 12.47 18.45 -11.71
CA GLN A 203 13.01 19.81 -11.75
C GLN A 203 13.49 20.21 -13.16
N GLU A 204 14.21 19.30 -13.84
CA GLU A 204 14.80 19.61 -15.14
C GLU A 204 13.77 19.64 -16.29
N ILE A 205 12.69 18.85 -16.20
CA ILE A 205 11.78 18.58 -17.33
C ILE A 205 10.32 18.91 -17.01
N LEU A 206 9.78 18.42 -15.91
CA LEU A 206 8.34 18.35 -15.67
C LEU A 206 7.75 19.56 -14.93
N GLU A 207 8.57 20.45 -14.37
CA GLU A 207 8.07 21.68 -13.78
C GLU A 207 7.20 22.47 -14.78
N GLY A 208 6.01 22.85 -14.33
CA GLY A 208 4.97 23.50 -15.14
C GLY A 208 4.23 22.61 -16.15
N ALA A 209 4.66 21.37 -16.40
CA ALA A 209 4.08 20.46 -17.38
C ALA A 209 3.18 19.39 -16.76
N PHE A 210 2.22 18.91 -17.55
CA PHE A 210 1.31 17.78 -17.21
C PHE A 210 0.62 17.91 -15.84
N ASN A 211 0.29 19.13 -15.40
CA ASN A 211 -0.29 19.37 -14.06
C ASN A 211 -1.65 18.68 -13.84
N ASP A 212 -2.32 18.30 -14.94
CA ASP A 212 -3.60 17.58 -14.94
C ASP A 212 -3.46 16.05 -14.83
N TYR A 213 -2.24 15.52 -14.84
CA TYR A 213 -1.97 14.09 -14.65
C TYR A 213 -1.70 13.76 -13.19
N PRO A 214 -2.10 12.57 -12.70
CA PRO A 214 -1.68 12.08 -11.40
C PRO A 214 -0.18 11.80 -11.39
N TYR A 215 0.49 12.16 -10.30
CA TYR A 215 1.93 11.97 -10.13
C TYR A 215 2.24 10.92 -9.07
N TRP A 216 3.17 10.03 -9.39
CA TRP A 216 3.86 9.16 -8.45
C TRP A 216 5.30 9.67 -8.32
N ILE A 217 5.68 10.18 -7.15
CA ILE A 217 6.99 10.84 -6.98
C ILE A 217 7.87 10.07 -6.02
N ARG A 218 9.18 10.07 -6.28
CA ARG A 218 10.19 9.46 -5.42
C ARG A 218 10.85 10.49 -4.52
N SER A 219 10.68 10.36 -3.22
CA SER A 219 11.45 11.13 -2.23
C SER A 219 11.76 10.26 -1.02
N THR A 220 12.98 9.74 -0.94
CA THR A 220 13.37 8.76 0.08
C THR A 220 14.05 9.37 1.30
N ALA A 221 14.26 10.69 1.31
CA ALA A 221 14.98 11.40 2.37
C ALA A 221 14.22 12.61 2.93
N ALA A 222 13.08 12.98 2.37
CA ALA A 222 12.28 14.12 2.83
C ALA A 222 10.82 13.95 2.39
N GLU A 223 9.92 14.71 3.01
CA GLU A 223 8.56 14.83 2.49
C GLU A 223 8.55 15.49 1.10
N PRO A 224 7.64 15.08 0.20
CA PRO A 224 7.52 15.63 -1.15
C PRO A 224 7.54 17.15 -1.30
N HIS A 225 6.82 17.87 -0.42
CA HIS A 225 6.64 19.31 -0.55
C HIS A 225 7.95 20.08 -0.39
N HIS A 226 8.96 19.50 0.30
CA HIS A 226 10.29 20.07 0.41
C HIS A 226 11.17 19.89 -0.84
N ARG A 227 10.78 19.00 -1.77
CA ARG A 227 11.62 18.59 -2.91
C ARG A 227 11.05 18.95 -4.27
N TYR A 228 9.72 19.09 -4.36
CA TYR A 228 9.00 19.18 -5.63
C TYR A 228 8.24 20.50 -5.86
N ASN A 229 8.66 21.61 -5.23
CA ASN A 229 8.02 22.93 -5.36
C ASN A 229 6.47 22.86 -5.27
N GLU A 230 5.99 22.22 -4.20
CA GLU A 230 4.55 21.98 -3.94
C GLU A 230 3.78 21.19 -5.02
N ARG A 231 4.46 20.41 -5.86
CA ARG A 231 3.82 19.48 -6.79
C ARG A 231 2.85 18.57 -6.05
N ARG A 232 1.57 18.66 -6.42
CA ARG A 232 0.54 17.73 -5.98
C ARG A 232 0.88 16.32 -6.48
N TRP A 233 0.92 15.37 -5.57
CA TRP A 233 1.20 13.95 -5.85
C TRP A 233 0.02 13.06 -5.45
N THR A 234 -0.10 11.92 -6.12
CA THR A 234 -1.10 10.87 -5.90
C THR A 234 -0.46 9.70 -5.16
N PHE A 235 0.76 9.32 -5.55
CA PHE A 235 1.57 8.31 -4.88
C PHE A 235 2.96 8.85 -4.51
N TRP A 236 3.53 8.32 -3.45
CA TRP A 236 4.86 8.67 -2.97
C TRP A 236 5.68 7.40 -2.73
N GLN A 237 6.77 7.22 -3.49
CA GLN A 237 7.81 6.24 -3.20
C GLN A 237 8.74 6.81 -2.13
N PHE A 238 8.65 6.26 -0.92
CA PHE A 238 9.30 6.83 0.25
C PHE A 238 10.53 6.05 0.71
N THR A 239 10.75 4.84 0.17
CA THR A 239 11.97 4.05 0.45
C THR A 239 12.21 3.03 -0.65
N THR A 240 13.48 2.71 -0.88
CA THR A 240 13.93 1.61 -1.75
C THR A 240 14.50 0.43 -0.96
N THR A 241 14.55 0.53 0.38
CA THR A 241 15.10 -0.48 1.28
C THR A 241 14.01 -1.12 2.15
N GLY A 242 12.76 -1.06 1.69
CA GLY A 242 11.63 -1.66 2.37
C GLY A 242 11.77 -3.17 2.51
N ARG A 243 11.15 -3.72 3.55
CA ARG A 243 11.03 -5.16 3.77
C ARG A 243 9.56 -5.52 3.93
N VAL A 244 9.05 -6.38 3.06
CA VAL A 244 7.64 -6.76 3.03
C VAL A 244 7.51 -8.27 2.96
N PRO A 245 6.73 -8.92 3.84
CA PRO A 245 6.47 -10.35 3.74
C PRO A 245 6.01 -10.74 2.34
N GLY A 246 6.58 -11.83 1.83
CA GLY A 246 6.36 -12.32 0.48
C GLY A 246 7.32 -11.81 -0.58
N ILE A 247 8.19 -10.85 -0.26
CA ILE A 247 9.31 -10.44 -1.12
C ILE A 247 10.63 -10.68 -0.39
N SER A 248 11.56 -11.33 -1.06
CA SER A 248 12.92 -11.49 -0.56
C SER A 248 13.77 -10.30 -0.96
N GLY A 249 14.60 -9.79 -0.04
CA GLY A 249 15.44 -8.63 -0.34
C GLY A 249 14.75 -7.29 -0.07
N ASP A 250 15.36 -6.23 -0.57
CA ASP A 250 14.82 -4.88 -0.54
C ASP A 250 13.69 -4.72 -1.57
N VAL A 251 12.68 -3.94 -1.21
CA VAL A 251 11.58 -3.57 -2.10
C VAL A 251 11.20 -2.11 -1.92
N ASP A 252 10.87 -1.47 -3.02
CA ASP A 252 10.36 -0.12 -3.04
C ASP A 252 8.97 -0.08 -2.38
N ARG A 253 8.80 0.84 -1.42
CA ARG A 253 7.51 1.03 -0.74
C ARG A 253 6.92 2.37 -1.09
N ASN A 254 5.61 2.31 -1.31
CA ASN A 254 4.81 3.44 -1.73
C ASN A 254 3.68 3.71 -0.76
N THR A 255 3.19 4.94 -0.76
CA THR A 255 1.91 5.29 -0.16
C THR A 255 1.04 6.09 -1.12
N PHE A 256 -0.26 5.88 -1.07
CA PHE A 256 -1.25 6.77 -1.68
C PHE A 256 -1.52 7.95 -0.74
N TYR A 257 -1.84 9.13 -1.30
CA TYR A 257 -1.98 10.36 -0.50
C TYR A 257 -3.18 10.34 0.47
N GLY A 258 -4.22 9.57 0.14
CA GLY A 258 -5.55 9.72 0.72
C GLY A 258 -5.95 8.67 1.76
N THR A 259 -7.18 8.82 2.24
CA THR A 259 -7.84 7.90 3.19
C THR A 259 -8.32 6.60 2.53
N ASP A 260 -8.80 5.64 3.33
CA ASP A 260 -9.46 4.43 2.81
C ASP A 260 -10.66 4.74 1.90
N ASN A 261 -11.41 5.84 2.15
CA ASN A 261 -12.51 6.23 1.28
C ASN A 261 -12.02 6.75 -0.07
N GLN A 262 -11.01 7.62 -0.05
CA GLN A 262 -10.39 8.12 -1.27
C GLN A 262 -9.73 6.99 -2.08
N TRP A 263 -9.17 6.00 -1.41
CA TRP A 263 -8.66 4.80 -2.07
C TRP A 263 -9.77 3.99 -2.75
N ARG A 264 -10.90 3.76 -2.08
CA ARG A 264 -12.08 3.12 -2.71
C ARG A 264 -12.59 3.90 -3.91
N MET A 265 -12.65 5.24 -3.82
CA MET A 265 -12.98 6.11 -4.96
C MET A 265 -11.99 5.94 -6.11
N PHE A 266 -10.69 5.89 -5.81
CA PHE A 266 -9.64 5.68 -6.82
C PHE A 266 -9.83 4.34 -7.55
N LEU A 267 -10.02 3.25 -6.79
CA LEU A 267 -10.27 1.92 -7.35
C LEU A 267 -11.54 1.85 -8.21
N ALA A 268 -12.61 2.50 -7.78
CA ALA A 268 -13.89 2.46 -8.48
C ALA A 268 -13.92 3.35 -9.73
N SER A 269 -13.15 4.46 -9.74
CA SER A 269 -13.18 5.43 -10.84
C SER A 269 -11.97 5.38 -11.77
N ASN A 270 -10.90 4.67 -11.39
CA ASN A 270 -9.58 4.73 -12.05
C ASN A 270 -8.99 6.16 -12.12
N CYS A 271 -9.41 7.06 -11.23
CA CYS A 271 -9.01 8.46 -11.24
C CYS A 271 -8.66 8.97 -9.85
N ASP A 272 -7.75 9.95 -9.79
CA ASP A 272 -7.49 10.69 -8.56
C ASP A 272 -8.81 11.29 -8.04
N PRO A 273 -9.21 11.00 -6.79
CA PRO A 273 -10.46 11.50 -6.23
C PRO A 273 -10.58 13.03 -6.27
N ARG A 274 -9.44 13.76 -6.25
CA ARG A 274 -9.41 15.22 -6.33
C ARG A 274 -9.73 15.73 -7.74
N ASP A 275 -9.60 14.89 -8.78
CA ASP A 275 -9.85 15.26 -10.17
C ASP A 275 -11.15 14.66 -10.72
N HIS A 276 -11.78 13.73 -10.01
CA HIS A 276 -12.97 13.01 -10.49
C HIS A 276 -14.10 13.93 -10.96
N ALA A 277 -14.48 14.93 -10.14
CA ALA A 277 -15.59 15.82 -10.47
C ALA A 277 -15.37 16.59 -11.79
N ARG A 278 -14.12 16.95 -12.09
CA ARG A 278 -13.72 17.67 -13.30
C ARG A 278 -13.60 16.74 -14.51
N LEU A 279 -13.11 15.51 -14.30
CA LEU A 279 -12.78 14.59 -15.39
C LEU A 279 -13.88 13.57 -15.73
N LYS A 280 -14.89 13.37 -14.87
CA LYS A 280 -15.95 12.35 -15.07
C LYS A 280 -16.69 12.47 -16.41
N ASN A 281 -16.88 13.68 -16.92
CA ASN A 281 -17.60 13.92 -18.18
C ASN A 281 -16.71 13.81 -19.42
N THR A 282 -15.40 13.56 -19.24
CA THR A 282 -14.44 13.45 -20.35
C THR A 282 -14.25 12.01 -20.83
N GLY A 283 -14.88 11.02 -20.17
CA GLY A 283 -14.70 9.60 -20.44
C GLY A 283 -13.43 8.99 -19.84
N VAL A 284 -12.56 9.82 -19.23
CA VAL A 284 -11.29 9.41 -18.63
C VAL A 284 -11.48 8.71 -17.27
N CYS A 285 -12.50 9.11 -16.51
CA CYS A 285 -12.83 8.50 -15.23
C CYS A 285 -14.09 7.66 -15.33
N SER A 286 -14.07 6.47 -14.74
CA SER A 286 -15.28 5.67 -14.58
C SER A 286 -16.27 6.37 -13.63
N ASN A 287 -17.56 6.22 -13.90
CA ASN A 287 -18.61 6.77 -13.07
C ASN A 287 -18.64 6.05 -11.71
N LEU A 288 -18.57 6.83 -10.63
CA LEU A 288 -18.90 6.34 -9.31
C LEU A 288 -20.42 6.21 -9.26
N GLY A 289 -20.95 4.98 -9.28
CA GLY A 289 -22.38 4.74 -9.08
C GLY A 289 -22.87 5.41 -7.79
N SER A 290 -24.15 5.79 -7.75
CA SER A 290 -24.74 6.62 -6.69
C SER A 290 -24.86 5.96 -5.30
N SER A 291 -24.47 4.70 -5.11
CA SER A 291 -24.96 3.90 -3.97
C SER A 291 -23.95 3.38 -2.94
N GLU A 292 -22.62 3.44 -3.10
CA GLU A 292 -21.72 2.82 -2.08
C GLU A 292 -20.46 3.61 -1.68
N VAL A 293 -20.13 4.71 -2.36
CA VAL A 293 -18.85 5.41 -2.12
C VAL A 293 -19.01 6.71 -1.31
N TYR A 294 -20.22 7.26 -1.22
CA TYR A 294 -20.50 8.50 -0.47
C TYR A 294 -21.04 8.27 0.96
N ALA A 295 -21.39 7.03 1.33
CA ALA A 295 -22.06 6.72 2.60
C ALA A 295 -21.15 6.71 3.85
N SER A 296 -19.90 7.16 3.76
CA SER A 296 -18.99 7.28 4.91
C SER A 296 -18.25 8.61 4.95
N ALA A 297 -18.90 9.67 4.47
CA ALA A 297 -18.40 11.04 4.50
C ALA A 297 -18.94 11.86 5.68
N GLU A 298 -19.47 11.20 6.72
CA GLU A 298 -19.80 11.79 8.03
C GLU A 298 -18.91 11.20 9.12
#